data_AF-A0A925AI29-F1
#
_entry.id   AF-A0A925AI29-F1
#
_cell.length_a   1.000
_cell.length_b   1.000
_cell.length_c   1.000
_cell.angle_alpha   90.00
_cell.angle_beta   90.00
_cell.angle_gamma   90.00
#
_symmetry.space_group_name_H-M   'P 1'
#
loop_
_entity.id
_entity.type
_entity.pdbx_description
1 polymer ?
#
loop_
_entity_poly.entity_id
_entity_poly.type
_entity_poly.pdbx_seq_one_letter_code
_entity_poly.pdbx_strand_id
1 'polypeptide(L)'
;MNRIVPIISLLLAISCQKFAPKADAYGNFEAEERIVSAEATGKILTLNVEEGQDLKAGKQVGSIDSLQIALKREQLLASIRAVVAKSPAIGAQLAVYEKQTAAVRQQLATLDREKRRVENLLKNDAATPKQLDDINAQIEAAQRQMDVVGEQRTASNATLGV
;
A
#
# COMPACT_ATOMS: atom_id res chain seq x y z
N MET A 1 -62.84 21.90 87.26
CA MET A 1 -62.13 20.96 86.38
C MET A 1 -61.89 21.47 84.94
N ASN A 2 -62.25 22.72 84.57
CA ASN A 2 -62.22 23.17 83.15
C ASN A 2 -60.99 24.01 82.75
N ARG A 3 -59.99 24.21 83.62
CA ARG A 3 -58.78 25.01 83.32
C ARG A 3 -57.54 24.20 82.93
N ILE A 4 -57.60 22.86 83.03
CA ILE A 4 -56.47 21.96 82.74
C ILE A 4 -56.46 21.52 81.26
N VAL A 5 -57.64 21.48 80.63
CA VAL A 5 -57.81 21.13 79.21
C VAL A 5 -57.00 22.01 78.23
N PRO A 6 -56.95 23.35 78.36
CA PRO A 6 -56.16 24.16 77.43
C PRO A 6 -54.64 23.96 77.62
N ILE A 7 -54.19 23.61 78.83
CA ILE A 7 -52.77 23.39 79.13
C ILE A 7 -52.30 22.07 78.53
N ILE A 8 -53.11 21.01 78.64
CA ILE A 8 -52.83 19.71 78.03
C ILE A 8 -52.83 19.82 76.50
N SER A 9 -53.77 20.57 75.91
CA SER A 9 -53.81 20.84 74.48
C SER A 9 -52.55 21.56 73.97
N LEU A 10 -52.04 22.53 74.75
CA LEU A 10 -50.82 23.26 74.39
C LEU A 10 -49.55 22.38 74.51
N LEU A 11 -49.50 21.47 75.49
CA LEU A 11 -48.40 20.50 75.65
C LEU A 11 -48.36 19.47 74.51
N LEU A 12 -49.51 19.04 74.01
CA LEU A 12 -49.62 18.15 72.84
C LEU A 12 -49.23 18.84 71.52
N ALA A 13 -49.32 20.17 71.44
CA ALA A 13 -48.92 20.92 70.25
C ALA A 13 -47.40 21.11 70.11
N ILE A 14 -46.62 20.98 71.19
CA ILE A 14 -45.16 21.20 71.18
C ILE A 14 -44.38 19.96 70.70
N SER A 15 -44.98 18.75 70.74
CA SER A 15 -44.27 17.51 70.35
C SER A 15 -44.16 17.28 68.83
N CYS A 16 -44.74 18.15 68.00
CA CYS A 16 -44.77 18.00 66.54
C CYS A 16 -43.64 18.76 65.81
N GLN A 17 -42.50 19.00 66.46
CA GLN A 17 -41.29 19.44 65.76
C GLN A 17 -40.53 18.23 65.22
N LYS A 18 -40.65 17.97 63.91
CA LYS A 18 -39.87 16.93 63.22
C LYS A 18 -38.39 17.35 63.17
N PHE A 19 -37.62 16.97 64.19
CA PHE A 19 -36.15 17.03 64.17
C PHE A 19 -35.61 15.83 63.38
N ALA A 20 -35.86 15.80 62.07
CA ALA A 20 -35.11 14.93 61.18
C ALA A 20 -33.77 15.63 60.88
N PRO A 21 -32.60 14.97 61.06
CA PRO A 21 -31.34 15.56 60.65
C PRO A 21 -31.42 15.89 59.15
N LYS A 22 -31.23 17.17 58.81
CA LYS A 22 -31.12 17.60 57.41
C LYS A 22 -29.77 17.10 56.91
N ALA A 23 -29.74 16.49 55.73
CA ALA A 23 -28.47 16.09 55.13
C ALA A 23 -27.61 17.31 54.86
N ASP A 24 -26.34 17.25 55.27
CA ASP A 24 -25.42 18.39 55.20
C ASP A 24 -24.86 18.62 53.78
N ALA A 25 -24.91 17.60 52.90
CA ALA A 25 -24.60 17.74 51.49
C ALA A 25 -25.18 16.58 50.66
N TYR A 26 -25.47 16.87 49.39
CA TYR A 26 -25.73 15.87 48.35
C TYR A 26 -24.83 16.17 47.15
N GLY A 27 -24.31 15.14 46.53
CA GLY A 27 -23.48 15.25 45.34
C GLY A 27 -23.28 13.87 44.72
N ASN A 28 -22.99 13.86 43.42
CA ASN A 28 -22.64 12.65 42.69
C ASN A 28 -21.13 12.66 42.43
N PHE A 29 -20.52 11.47 42.44
CA PHE A 29 -19.17 11.30 41.93
C PHE A 29 -19.25 11.04 40.43
N GLU A 30 -18.45 11.77 39.66
CA GLU A 30 -18.31 11.56 38.22
C GLU A 30 -16.91 11.01 37.93
N ALA A 31 -16.83 10.12 36.95
CA ALA A 31 -15.57 9.58 36.43
C ALA A 31 -15.54 9.77 34.91
N GLU A 32 -14.36 9.99 34.36
CA GLU A 32 -14.17 10.02 32.91
C GLU A 32 -14.08 8.59 32.38
N GLU A 33 -15.08 8.16 31.61
CA GLU A 33 -15.10 6.84 30.99
C GLU A 33 -14.39 6.87 29.63
N ARG A 34 -13.50 5.90 29.40
CA ARG A 34 -12.86 5.69 28.08
C ARG A 34 -13.02 4.25 27.64
N ILE A 35 -13.43 4.08 26.38
CA ILE A 35 -13.50 2.78 25.72
C ILE A 35 -12.19 2.54 24.99
N VAL A 36 -11.51 1.44 25.33
CA VAL A 36 -10.29 0.98 24.64
C VAL A 36 -10.66 -0.17 23.72
N SER A 37 -10.61 0.09 22.42
CA SER A 37 -10.95 -0.88 21.38
C SER A 37 -9.70 -1.48 20.75
N ALA A 38 -9.79 -2.73 20.31
CA ALA A 38 -8.79 -3.31 19.44
C ALA A 38 -8.90 -2.72 18.03
N GLU A 39 -7.75 -2.42 17.41
CA GLU A 39 -7.69 -1.89 16.03
C GLU A 39 -7.87 -2.99 14.97
N ALA A 40 -7.73 -4.26 15.35
CA ALA A 40 -7.81 -5.41 14.46
C ALA A 40 -8.80 -6.44 14.97
N THR A 41 -9.52 -7.06 14.04
CA THR A 41 -10.42 -8.19 14.32
C THR A 41 -9.65 -9.49 14.42
N GLY A 42 -10.01 -10.35 15.37
CA GLY A 42 -9.47 -11.70 15.46
C GLY A 42 -9.87 -12.38 16.75
N LYS A 43 -9.39 -13.61 16.94
CA LYS A 43 -9.59 -14.34 18.18
C LYS A 43 -8.76 -13.71 19.29
N ILE A 44 -9.39 -13.37 20.41
CA ILE A 44 -8.66 -12.97 21.62
C ILE A 44 -7.92 -14.20 22.15
N LEU A 45 -6.58 -14.11 22.24
CA LEU A 45 -5.73 -15.17 22.77
C LEU A 45 -5.50 -14.99 24.26
N THR A 46 -5.31 -13.75 24.70
CA THR A 46 -5.13 -13.40 26.11
C THR A 46 -5.88 -12.11 26.43
N LEU A 47 -6.44 -12.04 27.64
CA LEU A 47 -7.05 -10.83 28.19
C LEU A 47 -6.80 -10.85 29.71
N ASN A 48 -5.71 -10.21 30.10
CA ASN A 48 -5.15 -10.24 31.45
C ASN A 48 -5.51 -8.94 32.19
N VAL A 49 -6.80 -8.68 32.31
CA VAL A 49 -7.34 -7.53 33.05
C VAL A 49 -8.51 -7.98 33.91
N GLU A 50 -8.60 -7.41 35.11
CA GLU A 50 -9.67 -7.67 36.07
C GLU A 50 -10.41 -6.37 36.41
N GLU A 51 -11.68 -6.48 36.80
CA GLU A 51 -12.47 -5.32 37.22
C GLU A 51 -11.86 -4.68 38.48
N GLY A 52 -11.79 -3.35 38.49
CA GLY A 52 -11.16 -2.59 39.57
C GLY A 52 -9.63 -2.55 39.54
N GLN A 53 -8.99 -3.13 38.51
CA GLN A 53 -7.54 -3.08 38.37
C GLN A 53 -7.05 -1.71 37.88
N ASP A 54 -6.08 -1.14 38.58
CA ASP A 54 -5.37 0.06 38.12
C ASP A 54 -4.47 -0.23 36.91
N LEU A 55 -4.65 0.53 35.83
CA LEU A 55 -3.87 0.42 34.60
C LEU A 55 -3.07 1.68 34.33
N LYS A 56 -1.81 1.50 33.90
CA LYS A 56 -0.97 2.58 33.40
C LYS A 56 -1.09 2.67 31.88
N ALA A 57 -0.96 3.88 31.33
CA ALA A 57 -0.92 4.09 29.90
C ALA A 57 0.17 3.23 29.24
N GLY A 58 -0.14 2.62 28.09
CA GLY A 58 0.77 1.73 27.35
C GLY A 58 0.89 0.31 27.92
N LYS A 59 0.22 -0.03 29.02
CA LYS A 59 0.19 -1.40 29.53
C LYS A 59 -0.56 -2.30 28.56
N GLN A 60 0.08 -3.39 28.12
CA GLN A 60 -0.60 -4.43 27.36
C GLN A 60 -1.59 -5.17 28.26
N VAL A 61 -2.86 -5.19 27.86
CA VAL A 61 -3.94 -5.87 28.59
C VAL A 61 -4.35 -7.20 27.96
N GLY A 62 -3.93 -7.47 26.73
CA GLY A 62 -4.29 -8.69 26.02
C GLY A 62 -3.62 -8.80 24.66
N SER A 63 -3.97 -9.86 23.93
CA SER A 63 -3.52 -10.10 22.57
C SER A 63 -4.60 -10.75 21.73
N ILE A 64 -4.60 -10.39 20.45
CA ILE A 64 -5.42 -11.00 19.42
C ILE A 64 -4.51 -11.86 18.55
N ASP A 65 -5.04 -12.96 18.01
CA ASP A 65 -4.32 -13.83 17.09
C ASP A 65 -3.86 -13.06 15.86
N SER A 66 -2.55 -12.83 15.77
CA SER A 66 -1.89 -12.10 14.70
C SER A 66 -1.23 -13.02 13.68
N LEU A 67 -1.41 -14.35 13.76
CA LEU A 67 -0.69 -15.31 12.91
C LEU A 67 -0.91 -15.02 11.42
N GLN A 68 -2.13 -14.74 11.01
CA GLN A 68 -2.45 -14.43 9.61
C GLN A 68 -1.71 -13.18 9.11
N ILE A 69 -1.63 -12.13 9.95
CA ILE A 69 -0.92 -10.90 9.63
C ILE A 69 0.59 -11.16 9.54
N ALA A 70 1.13 -11.96 10.47
CA ALA A 70 2.54 -12.34 10.46
C ALA A 70 2.91 -13.12 9.18
N LEU A 71 2.11 -14.13 8.81
CA LEU A 71 2.30 -14.89 7.57
C LEU A 71 2.18 -14.00 6.34
N LYS A 72 1.22 -13.06 6.33
CA LYS A 72 1.07 -12.11 5.22
C LYS A 72 2.30 -11.20 5.09
N ARG A 73 2.84 -10.74 6.21
CA ARG A 73 4.08 -9.94 6.25
C ARG A 73 5.25 -10.74 5.68
N GLU A 74 5.42 -12.00 6.08
CA GLU A 74 6.47 -12.86 5.55
C GLU A 74 6.32 -13.12 4.05
N GLN A 75 5.10 -13.38 3.58
CA GLN A 75 4.80 -13.53 2.16
C GLN A 75 5.20 -12.28 1.37
N LEU A 76 4.85 -11.08 1.85
CA LEU A 76 5.22 -9.83 1.21
C LEU A 76 6.74 -9.61 1.17
N LEU A 77 7.44 -9.92 2.26
CA LEU A 77 8.91 -9.84 2.29
C LEU A 77 9.56 -10.82 1.31
N ALA A 78 9.01 -12.03 1.17
CA ALA A 78 9.47 -13.00 0.17
C ALA A 78 9.23 -12.49 -1.26
N SER A 79 8.06 -11.90 -1.54
CA SER A 79 7.76 -11.27 -2.83
C SER A 79 8.73 -10.13 -3.15
N ILE A 80 9.02 -9.24 -2.19
CA ILE A 80 10.00 -8.16 -2.36
C ILE A 80 11.38 -8.74 -2.71
N ARG A 81 11.85 -9.75 -1.96
CA ARG A 81 13.13 -10.41 -2.26
C ARG A 81 13.16 -11.04 -3.65
N ALA A 82 12.07 -11.70 -4.06
CA ALA A 82 11.97 -12.31 -5.38
C ALA A 82 12.01 -11.26 -6.51
N VAL A 83 11.35 -10.11 -6.33
CA VAL A 83 11.40 -8.99 -7.28
C VAL A 83 12.82 -8.43 -7.38
N VAL A 84 13.46 -8.14 -6.24
CA VAL A 84 14.84 -7.62 -6.20
C VAL A 84 15.83 -8.61 -6.85
N ALA A 85 15.67 -9.91 -6.61
CA ALA A 85 16.52 -10.94 -7.21
C ALA A 85 16.37 -11.02 -8.74
N LYS A 86 15.19 -10.66 -9.29
CA LYS A 86 14.95 -10.61 -10.74
C LYS A 86 15.46 -9.31 -11.38
N SER A 87 15.66 -8.23 -10.63
CA SER A 87 16.08 -6.93 -11.18
C SER A 87 17.38 -6.96 -12.00
N PRO A 88 18.46 -7.67 -11.59
CA PRO A 88 19.67 -7.79 -12.41
C PRO A 88 19.43 -8.47 -13.77
N ALA A 89 18.55 -9.47 -13.81
CA ALA A 89 18.19 -10.16 -15.05
C ALA A 89 17.44 -9.21 -16.02
N ILE A 90 16.60 -8.31 -15.49
CA ILE A 90 15.93 -7.27 -16.28
C ILE A 90 16.94 -6.31 -16.91
N GLY A 91 17.91 -5.83 -16.12
CA GLY A 91 18.99 -4.97 -16.62
C GLY A 91 19.83 -5.66 -17.70
N ALA A 92 20.16 -6.94 -17.52
CA ALA A 92 20.87 -7.73 -18.51
C ALA A 92 20.06 -7.90 -19.81
N GLN A 93 18.76 -8.17 -19.71
CA GLN A 93 17.85 -8.28 -20.86
C GLN A 93 17.78 -6.97 -21.66
N LEU A 94 17.67 -5.83 -20.97
CA LEU A 94 17.69 -4.51 -21.59
C LEU A 94 18.99 -4.23 -22.34
N ALA A 95 20.14 -4.56 -21.75
CA ALA A 95 21.45 -4.41 -22.40
C ALA A 95 21.57 -5.28 -23.67
N VAL A 96 20.94 -6.46 -23.70
CA VAL A 96 20.88 -7.29 -24.91
C VAL A 96 20.07 -6.60 -26.01
N TYR A 97 18.89 -6.06 -25.71
CA TYR A 97 18.09 -5.31 -26.69
C TYR A 97 18.80 -4.06 -27.21
N GLU A 98 19.54 -3.34 -26.36
CA GLU A 98 20.35 -2.21 -26.78
C GLU A 98 21.46 -2.62 -27.76
N LYS A 99 22.16 -3.72 -27.48
CA LYS A 99 23.18 -4.27 -28.39
C LYS A 99 22.58 -4.72 -29.72
N GLN A 100 21.43 -5.38 -29.71
CA GLN A 100 20.71 -5.79 -30.92
C GLN A 100 20.28 -4.57 -31.75
N THR A 101 19.71 -3.55 -31.09
CA THR A 101 19.30 -2.30 -31.74
C THR A 101 20.51 -1.59 -32.37
N ALA A 102 21.64 -1.52 -31.66
CA ALA A 102 22.87 -0.92 -32.18
C ALA A 102 23.41 -1.68 -33.41
N ALA A 103 23.37 -3.02 -33.40
CA ALA A 103 23.81 -3.84 -34.52
C ALA A 103 22.94 -3.60 -35.78
N VAL A 104 21.61 -3.61 -35.63
CA VAL A 104 20.69 -3.37 -36.76
C VAL A 104 20.82 -1.94 -37.29
N ARG A 105 20.99 -0.94 -36.40
CA ARG A 105 21.25 0.46 -36.81
C ARG A 105 22.54 0.59 -37.62
N GLN A 106 23.61 -0.08 -37.20
CA GLN A 106 24.88 -0.07 -37.92
C GLN A 106 24.75 -0.74 -39.30
N GLN A 107 23.98 -1.82 -39.39
CA GLN A 107 23.69 -2.50 -40.65
C GLN A 107 22.89 -1.58 -41.60
N LEU A 108 21.83 -0.94 -41.11
CA LEU A 108 21.07 0.05 -41.90
C LEU A 108 21.95 1.20 -42.39
N ALA A 109 22.79 1.77 -41.53
CA ALA A 109 23.71 2.85 -41.93
C ALA A 109 24.69 2.41 -43.02
N THR A 110 25.04 1.12 -43.07
CA THR A 110 25.89 0.54 -44.12
C THR A 110 25.09 0.38 -45.42
N LEU A 111 23.90 -0.20 -45.35
CA LEU A 111 23.00 -0.37 -46.49
C LEU A 111 22.59 0.98 -47.11
N ASP A 112 22.37 2.03 -46.30
CA ASP A 112 22.05 3.37 -46.78
C ASP A 112 23.22 4.04 -47.51
N ARG A 113 24.46 3.74 -47.11
CA ARG A 113 25.65 4.19 -47.84
C ARG A 113 25.78 3.45 -49.16
N GLU A 114 25.51 2.14 -49.15
CA GLU A 114 25.53 1.31 -50.34
C GLU A 114 24.44 1.70 -51.34
N LYS A 115 23.23 1.98 -50.87
CA LYS A 115 22.14 2.54 -51.68
C LYS A 115 22.59 3.80 -52.41
N ARG A 116 23.14 4.77 -51.68
CA ARG A 116 23.64 6.03 -52.27
C ARG A 116 24.74 5.78 -53.32
N ARG A 117 25.63 4.81 -53.07
CA ARG A 117 26.67 4.42 -54.03
C ARG A 117 26.05 3.86 -55.31
N VAL A 118 25.10 2.93 -55.18
CA VAL A 118 24.43 2.30 -56.33
C VAL A 118 23.56 3.31 -57.09
N GLU A 119 22.86 4.21 -56.40
CA GLU A 119 22.11 5.31 -57.04
C GLU A 119 23.02 6.20 -57.89
N ASN A 120 24.21 6.54 -57.40
CA ASN A 120 25.18 7.33 -58.15
C ASN A 120 25.78 6.55 -59.33
N LEU A 121 26.03 5.24 -59.18
CA LEU A 121 26.50 4.40 -60.28
C LEU A 121 25.43 4.21 -61.35
N LEU A 122 24.15 4.06 -60.96
CA LEU A 122 23.02 3.93 -61.88
C LEU A 122 22.83 5.20 -62.72
N LYS A 123 23.01 6.39 -62.12
CA LYS A 123 23.00 7.66 -62.86
C LYS A 123 24.10 7.78 -63.92
N ASN A 124 25.19 7.05 -63.74
CA ASN A 124 26.32 6.99 -64.67
C ASN A 124 26.27 5.72 -65.55
N ASP A 125 25.12 5.04 -65.64
CA ASP A 125 24.90 3.78 -66.38
C ASP A 125 25.87 2.64 -65.99
N ALA A 126 26.48 2.72 -64.81
CA ALA A 126 27.50 1.78 -64.31
C ALA A 126 26.94 0.73 -63.31
N ALA A 127 25.64 0.81 -62.99
CA ALA A 127 24.91 -0.16 -62.17
C ALA A 127 23.56 -0.48 -62.79
N THR A 128 22.94 -1.59 -62.37
CA THR A 128 21.62 -2.01 -62.88
C THR A 128 20.49 -1.61 -61.92
N PRO A 129 19.27 -1.32 -62.41
CA PRO A 129 18.11 -1.03 -61.55
C PRO A 129 17.84 -2.14 -60.52
N LYS A 130 18.06 -3.40 -60.92
CA LYS A 130 17.93 -4.56 -60.02
C LYS A 130 18.81 -4.46 -58.78
N GLN A 131 20.04 -3.96 -58.89
CA GLN A 131 20.95 -3.80 -57.74
C GLN A 131 20.41 -2.78 -56.74
N LEU A 132 19.74 -1.72 -57.23
CA LEU A 132 19.09 -0.73 -56.36
C LEU A 132 17.87 -1.34 -55.66
N ASP A 133 17.05 -2.12 -56.37
CA ASP A 133 15.90 -2.82 -55.81
C ASP A 133 16.32 -3.85 -54.75
N ASP A 134 17.36 -4.63 -55.03
CA ASP A 134 17.90 -5.63 -54.09
C ASP A 134 18.40 -4.96 -52.79
N ILE A 135 19.04 -3.78 -52.86
CA ILE A 135 19.45 -3.01 -51.67
C ILE A 135 18.25 -2.42 -50.93
N ASN A 136 17.28 -1.85 -51.66
CA ASN A 136 16.07 -1.32 -51.04
C ASN A 136 15.30 -2.40 -50.27
N ALA A 137 15.18 -3.60 -50.84
CA ALA A 137 14.57 -4.75 -50.17
C ALA A 137 15.33 -5.17 -48.90
N GLN A 138 16.67 -5.12 -48.91
CA GLN A 138 17.49 -5.38 -47.73
C GLN A 138 17.32 -4.32 -46.64
N ILE A 139 17.23 -3.04 -47.01
CA ILE A 139 16.94 -1.93 -46.08
C ILE A 139 15.58 -2.15 -45.43
N GLU A 140 14.56 -2.44 -46.23
CA GLU A 140 13.19 -2.67 -45.73
C GLU A 140 13.13 -3.88 -44.78
N ALA A 141 13.84 -4.97 -45.11
CA ALA A 141 13.96 -6.13 -44.23
C ALA A 141 14.66 -5.79 -42.91
N ALA A 142 15.76 -5.03 -42.95
CA ALA A 142 16.48 -4.59 -41.76
C ALA A 142 15.66 -3.60 -40.90
N GLN A 143 14.85 -2.74 -41.53
CA GLN A 143 13.94 -1.85 -40.83
C GLN A 143 12.85 -2.63 -40.10
N ARG A 144 12.20 -3.59 -40.76
CA ARG A 144 11.26 -4.52 -40.12
C ARG A 144 11.89 -5.26 -38.94
N GLN A 145 13.13 -5.71 -39.09
CA GLN A 145 13.86 -6.37 -38.01
C GLN A 145 14.08 -5.43 -36.81
N MET A 146 14.33 -4.14 -37.06
CA MET A 146 14.45 -3.13 -36.00
C MET A 146 13.13 -2.92 -35.27
N ASP A 147 12.02 -2.86 -36.01
CA ASP A 147 10.69 -2.66 -35.44
C ASP A 147 10.31 -3.85 -34.53
N VAL A 148 10.57 -5.09 -34.97
CA VAL A 148 10.37 -6.30 -34.15
C VAL A 148 11.18 -6.26 -32.86
N VAL A 149 12.46 -5.87 -32.92
CA VAL A 149 13.30 -5.73 -31.71
C VAL A 149 12.76 -4.63 -30.79
N GLY A 150 12.24 -3.54 -31.36
CA GLY A 150 11.57 -2.47 -30.62
C GLY A 150 10.32 -2.95 -29.88
N GLU A 151 9.44 -3.68 -30.56
CA GLU A 151 8.22 -4.27 -29.99
C GLU A 151 8.53 -5.30 -28.90
N GLN A 152 9.55 -6.15 -29.10
CA GLN A 152 9.97 -7.12 -28.09
C GLN A 152 10.49 -6.43 -26.82
N ARG A 153 11.21 -5.32 -26.97
CA ARG A 153 11.70 -4.51 -25.84
C ARG A 153 10.54 -3.88 -25.09
N THR A 154 9.55 -3.30 -25.78
CA THR A 154 8.39 -2.67 -25.12
C THR A 154 7.50 -3.70 -24.43
N ALA A 155 7.24 -4.85 -25.06
CA ALA A 155 6.49 -5.94 -24.45
C ALA A 155 7.19 -6.51 -23.20
N SER A 156 8.52 -6.65 -23.25
CA SER A 156 9.31 -7.05 -22.08
C SER A 156 9.26 -6.00 -20.98
N ASN A 157 9.36 -4.71 -21.30
CA ASN A 157 9.22 -3.65 -20.29
C ASN A 157 7.82 -3.63 -19.64
N ALA A 158 6.76 -3.82 -20.40
CA ALA A 158 5.39 -3.82 -19.89
C ALA A 158 5.11 -5.03 -18.97
N THR A 159 5.75 -6.18 -19.22
CA THR A 159 5.63 -7.36 -18.35
C THR A 159 6.52 -7.28 -17.11
N LEU A 160 7.54 -6.42 -17.12
CA LEU A 160 8.49 -6.22 -16.02
C LEU A 160 8.16 -5.00 -15.16
N GLY A 161 7.37 -4.06 -15.68
CA GLY A 161 6.79 -2.95 -14.94
C GLY A 161 5.41 -3.31 -14.40
N VAL A 162 5.37 -3.82 -13.17
CA VAL A 162 4.24 -3.58 -12.26
C VAL A 162 4.45 -2.22 -11.62
#